data_AF-A0A0J1MHW6-F1
#
_entry.id   AF-A0A0J1MHW6-F1
#
_cell.length_a   1.000
_cell.length_b   1.000
_cell.length_c   1.000
_cell.angle_alpha   90.00
_cell.angle_beta   90.00
_cell.angle_gamma   90.00
#
_symmetry.space_group_name_H-M   'P 1'
#
loop_
_entity.id
_entity.type
_entity.pdbx_description
1 polymer ?
#
loop_
_entity_poly.entity_id
_entity_poly.type
_entity_poly.pdbx_seq_one_letter_code
_entity_poly.pdbx_strand_id
1 'polypeptide(L)'
;MKKKILLSTLLISALTPAVSQAFGSRDVWVSGWSQGVSEFVILGKGPSQLYLTCEDTGSRAATLSFTDEKGHQVRMDNGQSLDMKIDDEKPVSVSDSESHVGSDNVAWAWDKLRTGKRVIVSGEGVKAAVFTLNGAGKVLPAFGDSGCLPKYALP
;
A
#
# COMPACT_ATOMS: atom_id res chain seq x y z
N MET A 1 37.26 -29.45 53.67
CA MET A 1 37.03 -28.17 52.95
C MET A 1 35.82 -28.34 52.03
N LYS A 2 34.81 -27.47 52.16
CA LYS A 2 33.51 -27.55 51.45
C LYS A 2 33.66 -27.02 50.01
N LYS A 3 33.43 -27.83 48.97
CA LYS A 3 33.34 -27.35 47.58
C LYS A 3 31.87 -27.15 47.20
N LYS A 4 31.54 -25.91 46.85
CA LYS A 4 30.20 -25.44 46.50
C LYS A 4 29.86 -25.87 45.07
N ILE A 5 28.64 -26.37 44.89
CA ILE A 5 28.01 -26.68 43.62
C ILE A 5 27.61 -25.35 42.96
N LEU A 6 27.87 -25.18 41.66
CA LEU A 6 27.27 -24.12 40.85
C LEU A 6 26.52 -24.79 39.70
N LEU A 7 25.19 -24.82 39.83
CA LEU A 7 24.24 -25.25 38.80
C LEU A 7 24.31 -24.28 37.62
N SER A 8 24.48 -24.83 36.41
CA SER A 8 24.36 -24.11 35.15
C SER A 8 22.88 -23.88 34.84
N THR A 9 22.38 -22.66 35.01
CA THR A 9 21.01 -22.28 34.63
C THR A 9 20.93 -22.08 33.12
N LEU A 10 20.24 -23.00 32.45
CA LEU A 10 19.81 -22.90 31.05
C LEU A 10 18.71 -21.82 30.96
N LEU A 11 19.00 -20.69 30.32
CA LEU A 11 18.01 -19.66 30.00
C LEU A 11 17.13 -20.15 28.85
N ILE A 12 15.93 -20.61 29.18
CA ILE A 12 14.85 -20.88 28.22
C ILE A 12 14.24 -19.53 27.85
N SER A 13 14.74 -18.92 26.77
CA SER A 13 14.13 -17.75 26.15
C SER A 13 12.77 -18.15 25.60
N ALA A 14 11.69 -17.78 26.28
CA ALA A 14 10.34 -17.94 25.77
C ALA A 14 10.17 -17.04 24.53
N LEU A 15 10.26 -17.63 23.33
CA LEU A 15 9.82 -17.01 22.09
C LEU A 15 8.29 -16.94 22.15
N THR A 16 7.75 -15.87 22.75
CA THR A 16 6.32 -15.57 22.64
C THR A 16 6.03 -15.35 21.15
N PRO A 17 5.05 -16.05 20.55
CA PRO A 17 4.69 -15.80 19.16
C PRO A 17 4.26 -14.34 19.04
N ALA A 18 5.02 -13.56 18.27
CA ALA A 18 4.61 -12.22 17.89
C ALA A 18 3.30 -12.38 17.13
N VAL A 19 2.20 -11.93 17.72
CA VAL A 19 0.93 -11.84 17.03
C VAL A 19 1.14 -10.73 15.99
N SER A 20 1.48 -11.10 14.76
CA SER A 20 1.57 -10.15 13.64
C SER A 20 0.20 -9.53 13.45
N GLN A 21 0.00 -8.33 14.01
CA GLN A 21 -1.18 -7.55 13.72
C GLN A 21 -1.11 -7.20 12.22
N ALA A 22 -2.16 -7.55 11.47
CA ALA A 22 -2.24 -7.17 10.07
C ALA A 22 -2.16 -5.64 9.98
N PHE A 23 -1.17 -5.14 9.24
CA PHE A 23 -0.97 -3.72 9.03
C PHE A 23 -2.18 -3.12 8.30
N GLY A 24 -2.74 -2.03 8.85
CA GLY A 24 -3.81 -1.25 8.24
C GLY A 24 -5.06 -1.05 9.09
N SER A 25 -6.02 -0.32 8.53
CA SER A 25 -7.31 -0.02 9.16
C SER A 25 -8.41 0.00 8.09
N ARG A 26 -9.66 -0.26 8.49
CA ARG A 26 -10.83 -0.16 7.61
C ARG A 26 -11.43 1.23 7.56
N ASP A 27 -11.12 2.07 8.55
CA ASP A 27 -11.80 3.34 8.77
C ASP A 27 -10.98 4.55 8.33
N VAL A 28 -9.64 4.42 8.37
CA VAL A 28 -8.69 5.48 8.03
C VAL A 28 -7.45 4.90 7.34
N TRP A 29 -6.85 5.68 6.47
CA TRP A 29 -5.57 5.32 5.87
C TRP A 29 -4.46 5.29 6.90
N VAL A 30 -3.60 4.28 6.79
CA VAL A 30 -2.45 4.07 7.67
C VAL A 30 -1.18 4.09 6.83
N SER A 31 -0.12 4.73 7.34
CA SER A 31 1.23 4.62 6.79
C SER A 31 2.14 3.76 7.66
N GLY A 32 3.13 3.16 7.01
CA GLY A 32 4.21 2.40 7.59
C GLY A 32 5.49 2.67 6.82
N TRP A 33 6.63 2.30 7.41
CA TRP A 33 7.91 2.38 6.76
C TRP A 33 8.74 1.15 7.10
N SER A 34 9.35 0.55 6.08
CA SER A 34 10.23 -0.59 6.25
C SER A 34 11.26 -0.63 5.13
N GLN A 35 12.53 -0.72 5.50
CA GLN A 35 13.65 -0.95 4.57
C GLN A 35 13.68 0.03 3.38
N GLY A 36 13.42 1.32 3.62
CA GLY A 36 13.44 2.36 2.58
C GLY A 36 12.19 2.41 1.71
N VAL A 37 11.13 1.69 2.09
CA VAL A 37 9.82 1.73 1.43
C VAL A 37 8.79 2.30 2.39
N SER A 38 8.16 3.39 1.98
CA SER A 38 6.96 3.93 2.60
C SER A 38 5.74 3.17 2.07
N GLU A 39 4.89 2.70 2.98
CA GLU A 39 3.74 1.84 2.70
C GLU A 39 2.46 2.54 3.16
N PHE A 40 1.40 2.54 2.35
CA PHE A 40 0.12 3.18 2.65
C PHE A 40 -1.01 2.22 2.38
N VAL A 41 -1.93 2.07 3.33
CA VAL A 41 -2.98 1.03 3.24
C VAL A 41 -4.32 1.52 3.76
N ILE A 42 -5.37 1.08 3.08
CA ILE A 42 -6.75 1.04 3.59
C ILE A 42 -7.31 -0.37 3.37
N LEU A 43 -7.90 -0.94 4.41
CA LEU A 43 -8.50 -2.27 4.39
C LEU A 43 -9.97 -2.19 4.03
N GLY A 44 -10.45 -3.22 3.33
CA GLY A 44 -11.84 -3.44 2.98
C GLY A 44 -12.42 -4.62 3.75
N LYS A 45 -13.48 -5.20 3.19
CA LYS A 45 -14.11 -6.41 3.73
C LYS A 45 -13.21 -7.63 3.51
N GLY A 46 -13.07 -8.46 4.53
CA GLY A 46 -12.26 -9.68 4.44
C GLY A 46 -10.79 -9.35 4.13
N PRO A 47 -10.15 -10.03 3.15
CA PRO A 47 -8.78 -9.76 2.72
C PRO A 47 -8.65 -8.56 1.77
N SER A 48 -9.75 -7.87 1.45
CA SER A 48 -9.70 -6.76 0.50
C SER A 48 -8.86 -5.61 1.04
N GLN A 49 -8.03 -5.01 0.19
CA GLN A 49 -7.21 -3.85 0.55
C GLN A 49 -6.82 -3.06 -0.70
N LEU A 50 -6.63 -1.76 -0.52
CA LEU A 50 -5.90 -0.91 -1.44
C LEU A 50 -4.56 -0.54 -0.80
N TYR A 51 -3.48 -0.83 -1.51
CA TYR A 51 -2.13 -0.75 -0.97
C TYR A 51 -1.19 -0.04 -1.94
N LEU A 52 -0.51 0.98 -1.42
CA LEU A 52 0.40 1.84 -2.17
C LEU A 52 1.78 1.80 -1.54
N THR A 53 2.81 1.89 -2.38
CA THR A 53 4.21 1.94 -1.92
C THR A 53 4.97 3.04 -2.62
N CYS A 54 5.91 3.66 -1.92
CA CYS A 54 6.91 4.57 -2.48
C CYS A 54 8.30 4.18 -1.95
N GLU A 55 9.32 4.25 -2.80
CA GLU A 55 10.68 3.88 -2.43
C GLU A 55 11.54 5.13 -2.31
N ASP A 56 12.18 5.32 -1.16
CA ASP A 56 12.75 6.60 -0.76
C ASP A 56 13.97 7.02 -1.61
N THR A 57 14.70 6.07 -2.21
CA THR A 57 15.88 6.36 -3.03
C THR A 57 15.53 6.73 -4.47
N GLY A 58 14.26 6.66 -4.86
CA GLY A 58 13.81 6.98 -6.22
C GLY A 58 14.36 6.03 -7.28
N SER A 59 14.73 4.81 -6.87
CA SER A 59 15.18 3.74 -7.78
C SER A 59 14.01 2.91 -8.31
N ARG A 60 12.86 2.99 -7.65
CA ARG A 60 11.65 2.26 -7.98
C ARG A 60 10.44 3.20 -8.00
N ALA A 61 9.54 2.94 -8.94
CA ALA A 61 8.32 3.72 -9.07
C ALA A 61 7.45 3.50 -7.84
N ALA A 62 6.61 4.49 -7.54
CA ALA A 62 5.45 4.26 -6.71
C ALA A 62 4.64 3.10 -7.31
N THR A 63 4.01 2.27 -6.49
CA THR A 63 3.13 1.20 -7.01
C THR A 63 1.80 1.18 -6.30
N LEU A 64 0.77 0.74 -7.03
CA LEU A 64 -0.57 0.52 -6.50
C LEU A 64 -0.93 -0.96 -6.67
N SER A 65 -1.56 -1.53 -5.66
CA SER A 65 -2.11 -2.88 -5.72
C SER A 65 -3.48 -2.93 -5.06
N PHE A 66 -4.37 -3.69 -5.66
CA PHE A 66 -5.72 -3.91 -5.16
C PHE A 66 -5.95 -5.40 -4.99
N THR A 67 -6.36 -5.78 -3.79
CA THR A 67 -6.83 -7.13 -3.46
C THR A 67 -8.33 -7.09 -3.21
N ASP A 68 -9.09 -7.97 -3.84
CA ASP A 68 -10.54 -8.06 -3.67
C ASP A 68 -10.95 -8.87 -2.41
N GLU A 69 -12.25 -8.94 -2.14
CA GLU A 69 -12.77 -9.67 -0.96
C GLU A 69 -12.56 -11.19 -1.03
N LYS A 70 -12.11 -11.73 -2.17
CA LYS A 70 -11.76 -13.14 -2.35
C LYS A 70 -10.26 -13.38 -2.28
N GLY A 71 -9.45 -12.32 -2.18
CA GLY A 71 -7.99 -12.40 -2.13
C GLY A 71 -7.33 -12.39 -3.51
N HIS A 72 -8.06 -12.16 -4.59
CA HIS A 72 -7.45 -11.97 -5.91
C HIS A 72 -6.83 -10.58 -6.00
N GLN A 73 -5.66 -10.49 -6.64
CA GLN A 73 -4.89 -9.25 -6.71
C GLN A 73 -4.65 -8.81 -8.15
N VAL A 74 -4.76 -7.50 -8.35
CA VAL A 74 -4.20 -6.78 -9.49
C VAL A 74 -3.20 -5.75 -9.00
N ARG A 75 -2.18 -5.46 -9.81
CA ARG A 75 -1.13 -4.49 -9.49
C ARG A 75 -0.87 -3.59 -10.69
N MET A 76 -0.51 -2.35 -10.41
CA MET A 76 0.16 -1.50 -11.38
C MET A 76 1.48 -2.12 -11.85
N ASP A 77 1.87 -1.83 -13.09
CA ASP A 77 3.18 -2.17 -13.68
C ASP A 77 3.43 -3.67 -13.90
N ASN A 78 2.39 -4.49 -14.07
CA ASN A 78 2.52 -5.89 -14.48
C ASN A 78 1.63 -6.27 -15.68
N GLY A 79 1.11 -5.27 -16.40
CA GLY A 79 0.23 -5.45 -17.55
C GLY A 79 -1.23 -5.79 -17.20
N GLN A 80 -1.60 -5.84 -15.91
CA GLN A 80 -2.98 -6.01 -15.49
C GLN A 80 -3.74 -4.67 -15.54
N SER A 81 -5.01 -4.72 -15.92
CA SER A 81 -5.92 -3.58 -15.79
C SER A 81 -6.15 -3.26 -14.31
N LEU A 82 -5.95 -2.00 -13.96
CA LEU A 82 -6.27 -1.41 -12.67
C LEU A 82 -6.86 -0.02 -12.91
N ASP A 83 -8.12 0.16 -12.54
CA ASP A 83 -8.86 1.39 -12.71
C ASP A 83 -9.33 1.94 -11.36
N MET A 84 -9.38 3.27 -11.26
CA MET A 84 -9.89 3.98 -10.10
C MET A 84 -10.97 4.99 -10.49
N LYS A 85 -12.08 4.96 -9.77
CA LYS A 85 -13.09 6.01 -9.80
C LYS A 85 -13.14 6.71 -8.45
N ILE A 86 -12.75 7.98 -8.43
CA ILE A 86 -12.78 8.80 -7.20
C ILE A 86 -14.09 9.57 -7.16
N ASP A 87 -14.82 9.44 -6.05
CA ASP A 87 -16.11 10.09 -5.85
C ASP A 87 -17.05 9.90 -7.07
N ASP A 88 -17.50 11.00 -7.69
CA ASP A 88 -18.39 11.01 -8.86
C ASP A 88 -17.66 11.24 -10.19
N GLU A 89 -16.33 11.26 -10.17
CA GLU A 89 -15.50 11.46 -11.37
C GLU A 89 -15.56 10.27 -12.33
N LYS A 90 -15.03 10.43 -13.54
CA LYS A 90 -14.88 9.31 -14.47
C LYS A 90 -13.78 8.35 -13.97
N PRO A 91 -13.94 7.02 -14.18
CA PRO A 91 -12.84 6.10 -13.95
C PRO A 91 -11.62 6.44 -14.81
N VAL A 92 -10.44 6.31 -14.23
CA VAL A 92 -9.14 6.44 -14.92
C VAL A 92 -8.34 5.17 -14.73
N SER A 93 -7.57 4.80 -15.76
CA SER A 93 -6.62 3.70 -15.65
C SER A 93 -5.37 4.16 -14.93
N VAL A 94 -4.97 3.40 -13.91
CA VAL A 94 -3.73 3.51 -13.15
C VAL A 94 -2.92 2.21 -13.29
N SER A 95 -3.01 1.57 -14.46
CA SER A 95 -2.40 0.27 -14.75
C SER A 95 -0.88 0.37 -14.97
N ASP A 96 -0.40 1.53 -15.41
CA ASP A 96 1.01 1.84 -15.61
C ASP A 96 1.30 3.32 -15.33
N SER A 97 2.56 3.60 -15.02
CA SER A 97 3.11 4.96 -14.97
C SER A 97 4.29 5.15 -15.93
N GLU A 98 4.41 4.27 -16.93
CA GLU A 98 5.53 4.22 -17.87
C GLU A 98 5.40 5.22 -19.01
N SER A 99 4.17 5.50 -19.43
CA SER A 99 3.87 6.50 -20.45
C SER A 99 3.56 7.86 -19.83
N HIS A 100 3.68 8.94 -20.60
CA HIS A 100 3.23 10.27 -20.16
C HIS A 100 1.76 10.25 -19.72
N VAL A 101 0.88 9.63 -20.53
CA VAL A 101 -0.55 9.54 -20.22
C VAL A 101 -0.81 8.68 -18.97
N GLY A 102 -0.12 7.55 -18.84
CA GLY A 102 -0.22 6.70 -17.64
C GLY A 102 0.26 7.44 -16.40
N SER A 103 1.41 8.11 -16.47
CA SER A 103 1.95 8.96 -15.40
C SER A 103 0.98 10.07 -15.00
N ASP A 104 0.37 10.77 -15.97
CA ASP A 104 -0.61 11.83 -15.69
C ASP A 104 -1.88 11.28 -15.02
N ASN A 105 -2.37 10.12 -15.46
CA ASN A 105 -3.51 9.46 -14.83
C ASN A 105 -3.21 9.03 -13.40
N VAL A 106 -2.02 8.45 -13.15
CA VAL A 106 -1.58 8.05 -11.81
C VAL A 106 -1.43 9.28 -10.92
N ALA A 107 -0.80 10.35 -11.41
CA ALA A 107 -0.65 11.60 -10.67
C ALA A 107 -2.02 12.21 -10.30
N TRP A 108 -2.95 12.26 -11.26
CA TRP A 108 -4.31 12.73 -11.01
C TRP A 108 -5.04 11.86 -9.98
N ALA A 109 -4.98 10.54 -10.12
CA ALA A 109 -5.64 9.62 -9.19
C ALA A 109 -5.05 9.74 -7.78
N TRP A 110 -3.72 9.87 -7.67
CA TRP A 110 -3.01 10.03 -6.41
C TRP A 110 -3.40 11.32 -5.67
N ASP A 111 -3.48 12.45 -6.38
CA ASP A 111 -3.97 13.70 -5.80
C ASP A 111 -5.43 13.59 -5.33
N LYS A 112 -6.26 12.91 -6.11
CA LYS A 112 -7.65 12.65 -5.77
C LYS A 112 -7.80 11.66 -4.60
N LEU A 113 -6.91 10.69 -4.43
CA LEU A 113 -6.87 9.85 -3.23
C LEU A 113 -6.61 10.69 -1.97
N ARG A 114 -5.76 11.72 -2.06
CA ARG A 114 -5.45 12.63 -0.93
C ARG A 114 -6.62 13.53 -0.54
N THR A 115 -7.45 13.92 -1.49
CA THR A 115 -8.44 15.01 -1.34
C THR A 115 -9.90 14.56 -1.43
N GLY A 116 -10.18 13.41 -2.02
CA GLY A 116 -11.52 12.86 -2.22
C GLY A 116 -12.12 12.23 -0.96
N LYS A 117 -13.30 11.62 -1.10
CA LYS A 117 -14.02 10.97 0.01
C LYS A 117 -14.04 9.45 -0.10
N ARG A 118 -14.17 8.92 -1.31
CA ARG A 118 -14.22 7.48 -1.60
C ARG A 118 -13.53 7.16 -2.92
N VAL A 119 -13.02 5.94 -3.01
CA VAL A 119 -12.50 5.37 -4.26
C VAL A 119 -13.19 4.04 -4.54
N ILE A 120 -13.59 3.81 -5.78
CA ILE A 120 -13.93 2.49 -6.31
C ILE A 120 -12.73 2.01 -7.10
N VAL A 121 -12.23 0.83 -6.77
CA VAL A 121 -11.10 0.20 -7.46
C VAL A 121 -11.59 -1.05 -8.16
N SER A 122 -11.19 -1.21 -9.43
CA SER A 122 -11.56 -2.35 -10.27
C SER A 122 -10.39 -2.77 -11.16
N GLY A 123 -10.51 -3.95 -11.75
CA GLY A 123 -9.52 -4.49 -12.67
C GLY A 123 -10.00 -5.82 -13.24
N GLU A 124 -9.25 -6.36 -14.19
CA GLU A 124 -9.55 -7.66 -14.77
C GLU A 124 -9.35 -8.79 -13.74
N GLY A 125 -10.30 -9.72 -13.66
CA GLY A 125 -10.18 -10.90 -12.78
C GLY A 125 -10.42 -10.64 -11.28
N VAL A 126 -10.70 -9.40 -10.88
CA VAL A 126 -10.98 -9.02 -9.48
C VAL A 126 -12.39 -8.45 -9.33
N LYS A 127 -13.02 -8.69 -8.18
CA LYS A 127 -14.28 -8.03 -7.84
C LYS A 127 -14.00 -6.59 -7.37
N ALA A 128 -14.62 -5.61 -8.02
CA ALA A 128 -14.48 -4.21 -7.62
C ALA A 128 -14.87 -3.98 -6.14
N ALA A 129 -14.16 -3.06 -5.49
CA ALA A 129 -14.38 -2.70 -4.10
C ALA A 129 -14.39 -1.19 -3.89
N VAL A 130 -15.05 -0.75 -2.81
CA VAL A 130 -15.12 0.65 -2.40
C VAL A 130 -14.31 0.85 -1.13
N PHE A 131 -13.47 1.86 -1.10
CA PHE A 131 -12.70 2.27 0.07
C PHE A 131 -13.00 3.71 0.44
N THR A 132 -12.93 4.01 1.74
CA THR A 132 -12.92 5.40 2.22
C THR A 132 -11.56 6.05 1.97
N LEU A 133 -11.55 7.37 1.77
CA LEU A 133 -10.34 8.19 1.68
C LEU A 133 -10.07 8.98 2.98
N ASN A 134 -10.73 8.60 4.07
CA ASN A 134 -10.52 9.21 5.39
C ASN A 134 -9.04 9.13 5.81
N GLY A 135 -8.45 10.29 6.10
CA GLY A 135 -7.06 10.37 6.56
C GLY A 135 -6.00 10.17 5.47
N ALA A 136 -6.37 9.86 4.23
CA ALA A 136 -5.43 9.62 3.13
C ALA A 136 -4.47 10.81 2.94
N GLY A 137 -5.00 12.02 2.82
CA GLY A 137 -4.18 13.23 2.66
C GLY A 137 -3.26 13.57 3.83
N LYS A 138 -3.41 12.91 5.00
CA LYS A 138 -2.51 13.09 6.14
C LYS A 138 -1.29 12.18 6.08
N VAL A 139 -1.41 11.02 5.44
CA VAL A 139 -0.39 9.98 5.45
C VAL A 139 0.26 9.79 4.09
N LEU A 140 -0.52 9.87 3.01
CA LEU A 140 -0.01 9.77 1.65
C LEU A 140 0.70 11.10 1.32
N PRO A 141 1.95 11.13 0.83
CA PRO A 141 2.62 12.36 0.39
C PRO A 141 2.12 12.79 -1.00
N ALA A 142 2.54 13.96 -1.47
CA ALA A 142 2.24 14.40 -2.83
C ALA A 142 2.96 13.49 -3.84
N PHE A 143 2.34 13.26 -4.99
CA PHE A 143 2.99 12.50 -6.06
C PHE A 143 4.12 13.32 -6.66
N GLY A 144 5.28 12.71 -6.88
CA GLY A 144 6.52 13.40 -7.21
C GLY A 144 7.44 13.69 -6.00
N ASP A 145 6.91 13.58 -4.77
CA ASP A 145 7.66 13.86 -3.54
C ASP A 145 7.92 12.58 -2.74
N SER A 146 8.93 12.61 -1.87
CA SER A 146 9.22 11.54 -0.89
C SER A 146 9.29 10.13 -1.51
N GLY A 147 9.92 10.00 -2.67
CA GLY A 147 10.07 8.73 -3.39
C GLY A 147 8.82 8.23 -4.12
N CYS A 148 7.70 8.95 -4.06
CA CYS A 148 6.46 8.60 -4.77
C CYS A 148 6.51 9.07 -6.23
N LEU A 149 7.43 8.51 -7.01
CA LEU A 149 7.69 8.91 -8.39
C LEU A 149 6.97 7.99 -9.40
N PRO A 150 6.49 8.52 -10.54
CA PRO A 150 6.04 7.67 -11.65
C PRO A 150 7.23 6.97 -12.30
N LYS A 151 6.99 5.81 -12.91
CA LYS A 151 8.01 5.05 -13.63
C LYS A 151 8.64 5.86 -14.77
N TYR A 152 7.86 6.70 -15.44
CA TYR A 152 8.32 7.62 -16.48
C TYR A 152 9.42 8.59 -16.01
N ALA A 153 9.44 8.96 -14.72
CA ALA A 153 10.40 9.93 -14.17
C ALA A 153 11.66 9.30 -13.57
N LEU A 154 11.77 7.97 -13.61
CA LEU A 154 12.93 7.25 -13.10
C LEU A 154 14.10 7.27 -14.10
N PRO A 155 15.34 7.21 -13.62
CA PRO A 155 16.55 7.18 -14.45
C PRO A 155 16.74 5.88 -15.24
#